data_AF-Q13G81-F1
#
_entry.id   AF-Q13G81-F1
#
_cell.length_a   1.000
_cell.length_b   1.000
_cell.length_c   1.000
_cell.angle_alpha   90.00
_cell.angle_beta   90.00
_cell.angle_gamma   90.00
#
_symmetry.space_group_name_H-M   'P 1'
#
loop_
_entity.id
_entity.type
_entity.pdbx_description
1 polymer ?
#
loop_
_entity_poly.entity_id
_entity_poly.type
_entity_poly.pdbx_seq_one_letter_code
_entity_poly.pdbx_strand_id
1 'polypeptide(L)'
;MRTTAREEPRDHPARRSKLTSLADALERVEAGQLLALGGLWFHNNPCAAVRALARRKVRNLRLVAAPPSSYAVDLLIGAGCVAQATVGHVSFEHLGFAPNFRRAAQEGSVSIVDADEATILGGLMATLEHLDSHPVTSVKGTDIGRSAAAPRNGAGVVAPLALRPDVCLLHAQEADIYGNVRNLGTPFCDPLFAKASKYVIVTVDRIIDNGEIRAQPNRTTIPGYLVDAVVEAPFGAHPCSSHGIHVHDEPGISAYIEAGANADTWRREYFGPYVEEPESLEDYVRSVGGADRILALSEVVR
;
A
#
# COMPACT_ATOMS: atom_id res chain seq x y z
N MET A 1 13.17 11.20 -56.92
CA MET A 1 12.45 11.20 -55.63
C MET A 1 13.40 10.62 -54.60
N ARG A 2 14.10 11.47 -53.84
CA ARG A 2 15.16 11.05 -52.90
C ARG A 2 14.51 10.41 -51.67
N THR A 3 14.83 9.15 -51.44
CA THR A 3 14.60 8.41 -50.19
C THR A 3 15.35 9.14 -49.07
N THR A 4 14.63 9.85 -48.21
CA THR A 4 15.19 10.37 -46.96
C THR A 4 15.50 9.19 -46.06
N ALA A 5 16.80 8.99 -45.78
CA ALA A 5 17.28 8.05 -44.79
C ALA A 5 16.51 8.23 -43.48
N ARG A 6 16.12 7.12 -42.85
CA ARG A 6 15.63 7.11 -41.46
C ARG A 6 16.69 7.84 -40.62
N GLU A 7 16.29 8.93 -39.97
CA GLU A 7 17.08 9.57 -38.92
C GLU A 7 17.51 8.50 -37.91
N GLU A 8 18.78 8.54 -37.52
CA GLU A 8 19.31 7.72 -36.45
C GLU A 8 18.43 7.87 -35.20
N PRO A 9 18.15 6.79 -34.46
CA PRO A 9 17.35 6.87 -33.24
C PRO A 9 18.03 7.88 -32.31
N ARG A 10 17.27 8.89 -31.88
CA ARG A 10 17.73 9.88 -30.89
C ARG A 10 18.31 9.11 -29.70
N ASP A 11 19.50 9.49 -29.28
CA ASP A 11 20.21 8.91 -28.14
C ASP A 11 19.43 9.24 -26.86
N HIS A 12 18.40 8.43 -26.58
CA HIS A 12 17.68 8.47 -25.33
C HIS A 12 18.60 7.84 -24.28
N PRO A 13 18.84 8.50 -23.12
CA PRO A 13 19.64 7.91 -22.08
C PRO A 13 19.10 6.51 -21.77
N ALA A 14 19.99 5.52 -21.80
CA ALA A 14 19.63 4.12 -21.59
C ALA A 14 18.83 3.99 -20.29
N ARG A 15 17.64 3.40 -20.38
CA ARG A 15 16.77 3.17 -19.22
C ARG A 15 17.55 2.34 -18.19
N ARG A 16 17.55 2.76 -16.93
CA ARG A 16 18.21 2.04 -15.83
C ARG A 16 17.24 1.07 -15.19
N SER A 17 17.73 -0.11 -14.82
CA SER A 17 16.98 -1.04 -13.98
C SER A 17 16.66 -0.41 -12.64
N LYS A 18 15.44 -0.64 -12.17
CA LYS A 18 14.90 -0.26 -10.86
C LYS A 18 14.63 -1.50 -10.00
N LEU A 19 14.94 -2.69 -10.52
CA LEU A 19 14.84 -3.94 -9.78
C LEU A 19 15.88 -3.93 -8.65
N THR A 20 15.41 -4.12 -7.42
CA THR A 20 16.25 -4.11 -6.22
C THR A 20 15.70 -5.09 -5.18
N SER A 21 16.48 -5.33 -4.11
CA SER A 21 16.01 -6.13 -2.99
C SER A 21 14.98 -5.37 -2.15
N LEU A 22 14.14 -6.11 -1.41
CA LEU A 22 13.18 -5.50 -0.49
C LEU A 22 13.88 -4.69 0.61
N ALA A 23 15.03 -5.17 1.09
CA ALA A 23 15.80 -4.50 2.13
C ALA A 23 16.28 -3.12 1.65
N ASP A 24 16.93 -3.08 0.48
CA ASP A 24 17.47 -1.86 -0.12
C ASP A 24 16.35 -0.86 -0.46
N ALA A 25 15.23 -1.34 -1.01
CA ALA A 25 14.08 -0.48 -1.32
C ALA A 25 13.55 0.21 -0.06
N LEU A 26 13.46 -0.53 1.06
CA LEU A 26 12.90 -0.02 2.30
C LEU A 26 13.86 0.90 3.07
N GLU A 27 15.15 0.97 2.74
CA GLU A 27 16.08 1.93 3.35
C GLU A 27 15.58 3.37 3.23
N ARG A 28 14.82 3.67 2.16
CA ARG A 28 14.23 4.98 1.93
C ARG A 28 13.12 5.37 2.93
N VAL A 29 12.55 4.38 3.61
CA VAL A 29 11.52 4.60 4.63
C VAL A 29 12.19 4.92 5.97
N GLU A 30 12.03 6.16 6.39
CA GLU A 30 12.65 6.74 7.58
C GLU A 30 11.58 7.18 8.60
N ALA A 31 12.00 7.37 9.85
CA ALA A 31 11.11 7.82 10.92
C ALA A 31 10.49 9.20 10.62
N GLY A 32 9.22 9.42 11.01
CA GLY A 32 8.53 10.70 10.84
C GLY A 32 7.91 10.96 9.45
N GLN A 33 8.28 10.16 8.45
CA GLN A 33 7.77 10.29 7.09
C GLN A 33 6.27 10.02 7.00
N LEU A 34 5.62 10.67 6.03
CA LEU A 34 4.28 10.29 5.59
C LEU A 34 4.38 9.10 4.63
N LEU A 35 3.97 7.93 5.09
CA LEU A 35 3.97 6.68 4.33
C LEU A 35 2.59 6.43 3.74
N ALA A 36 2.54 6.31 2.42
CA ALA A 36 1.38 5.89 1.66
C ALA A 36 1.33 4.36 1.52
N LEU A 37 0.16 3.76 1.76
CA LEU A 37 -0.09 2.33 1.55
C LEU A 37 -1.19 2.15 0.52
N GLY A 38 -0.88 1.45 -0.58
CA GLY A 38 -1.86 1.05 -1.60
C GLY A 38 -2.68 -0.19 -1.22
N GLY A 39 -3.37 -0.73 -2.23
CA GLY A 39 -4.35 -1.81 -2.06
C GLY A 39 -5.73 -1.29 -1.64
N LEU A 40 -6.62 -2.22 -1.31
CA LEU A 40 -7.96 -1.91 -0.78
C LEU A 40 -8.44 -3.11 0.02
N TRP A 41 -8.87 -2.91 1.28
CA TRP A 41 -9.20 -4.00 2.22
C TRP A 41 -8.22 -5.17 2.11
N PHE A 42 -8.64 -6.35 1.65
CA PHE A 42 -7.81 -7.55 1.50
C PHE A 42 -7.25 -7.74 0.09
N HIS A 43 -7.13 -6.68 -0.68
CA HIS A 43 -6.74 -6.76 -2.09
C HIS A 43 -5.46 -5.97 -2.34
N ASN A 44 -4.48 -6.63 -2.95
CA ASN A 44 -3.23 -6.03 -3.44
C ASN A 44 -2.48 -5.21 -2.37
N ASN A 45 -2.58 -5.58 -1.09
CA ASN A 45 -1.84 -4.89 -0.04
C ASN A 45 -0.35 -5.25 -0.13
N PRO A 46 0.59 -4.31 0.12
CA PRO A 46 2.03 -4.57 0.12
C PRO A 46 2.51 -5.32 1.38
N CYS A 47 1.90 -6.44 1.70
CA CYS A 47 2.05 -7.13 2.98
C CYS A 47 3.48 -7.58 3.27
N ALA A 48 4.23 -8.06 2.27
CA ALA A 48 5.65 -8.40 2.43
C ALA A 48 6.50 -7.18 2.83
N ALA A 49 6.29 -6.04 2.17
CA ALA A 49 6.98 -4.80 2.50
C ALA A 49 6.60 -4.27 3.89
N VAL A 50 5.31 -4.37 4.24
CA VAL A 50 4.79 -3.97 5.55
C VAL A 50 5.37 -4.83 6.67
N ARG A 51 5.43 -6.16 6.50
CA ARG A 51 6.09 -7.06 7.46
C ARG A 51 7.57 -6.73 7.63
N ALA A 52 8.29 -6.55 6.53
CA ALA A 52 9.71 -6.20 6.57
C ALA A 52 9.96 -4.85 7.26
N LEU A 53 9.10 -3.86 7.01
CA LEU A 53 9.15 -2.56 7.69
C LEU A 53 8.85 -2.67 9.19
N ALA A 54 7.85 -3.48 9.56
CA ALA A 54 7.51 -3.77 10.95
C ALA A 54 8.66 -4.45 11.71
N ARG A 55 9.36 -5.39 11.07
CA ARG A 55 10.56 -6.05 11.61
C ARG A 55 11.72 -5.07 11.81
N ARG A 56 11.90 -4.10 10.90
CA ARG A 56 12.87 -3.00 11.05
C ARG A 56 12.53 -2.02 12.19
N LYS A 57 11.30 -2.08 12.74
CA LYS A 57 10.86 -1.26 13.88
C LYS A 57 11.03 0.24 13.64
N VAL A 58 10.81 0.70 12.40
CA VAL A 58 10.78 2.13 12.07
C VAL A 58 9.68 2.80 12.90
N ARG A 59 9.98 3.95 13.52
CA ARG A 59 9.08 4.61 14.48
C ARG A 59 8.52 5.90 13.92
N ASN A 60 7.45 6.37 14.54
CA ASN A 60 6.84 7.68 14.30
C ASN A 60 6.37 7.90 12.85
N LEU A 61 6.01 6.84 12.14
CA LEU A 61 5.44 6.96 10.81
C LEU A 61 4.07 7.65 10.88
N ARG A 62 3.78 8.50 9.90
CA ARG A 62 2.43 9.00 9.65
C ARG A 62 1.89 8.19 8.49
N LEU A 63 0.74 7.54 8.66
CA LEU A 63 0.14 6.73 7.61
C LEU A 63 -0.95 7.49 6.88
N VAL A 64 -0.98 7.33 5.57
CA VAL A 64 -2.18 7.54 4.74
C VAL A 64 -2.37 6.27 3.92
N ALA A 65 -3.53 5.66 4.01
CA ALA A 65 -3.80 4.42 3.30
C ALA A 65 -4.95 4.60 2.32
N ALA A 66 -4.91 3.83 1.24
CA ALA A 66 -6.02 3.75 0.30
C ALA A 66 -7.30 3.35 1.06
N PRO A 67 -8.36 4.18 0.98
CA PRO A 67 -9.61 3.89 1.67
C PRO A 67 -10.40 2.84 0.89
N PRO A 68 -11.05 1.87 1.56
CA PRO A 68 -10.88 1.46 2.95
C PRO A 68 -9.66 0.54 3.16
N SER A 69 -9.10 0.53 4.38
CA SER A 69 -7.85 -0.16 4.71
C SER A 69 -8.06 -1.34 5.67
N SER A 70 -7.11 -2.26 5.74
CA SER A 70 -7.19 -3.44 6.64
C SER A 70 -5.81 -3.80 7.27
N TYR A 71 -5.33 -5.02 7.01
CA TYR A 71 -4.14 -5.67 7.52
C TYR A 71 -2.88 -4.80 7.51
N ALA A 72 -2.55 -4.15 6.39
CA ALA A 72 -1.30 -3.38 6.28
C ALA A 72 -1.20 -2.25 7.32
N VAL A 73 -2.30 -1.52 7.53
CA VAL A 73 -2.37 -0.44 8.52
C VAL A 73 -2.36 -1.02 9.93
N ASP A 74 -3.20 -2.02 10.19
CA ASP A 74 -3.33 -2.63 11.51
C ASP A 74 -2.03 -3.28 12.00
N LEU A 75 -1.27 -3.93 11.10
CA LEU A 75 0.01 -4.56 11.40
C LEU A 75 1.06 -3.54 11.84
N LEU A 76 1.19 -2.41 11.12
CA LEU A 76 2.17 -1.37 11.46
C LEU A 76 1.81 -0.67 12.78
N ILE A 77 0.52 -0.50 13.07
CA ILE A 77 0.04 0.00 14.35
C ILE A 77 0.40 -0.99 15.48
N GLY A 78 0.08 -2.28 15.31
CA GLY A 78 0.40 -3.32 16.29
C GLY A 78 1.90 -3.46 16.55
N ALA A 79 2.73 -3.26 15.52
CA ALA A 79 4.18 -3.23 15.62
C ALA A 79 4.75 -1.99 16.32
N GLY A 80 3.92 -1.00 16.64
CA GLY A 80 4.32 0.27 17.25
C GLY A 80 5.12 1.18 16.31
N CYS A 81 4.87 1.10 15.00
CA CYS A 81 5.60 1.88 14.00
C CYS A 81 4.96 3.25 13.74
N VAL A 82 3.70 3.42 14.12
CA VAL A 82 2.84 4.53 13.68
C VAL A 82 2.65 5.53 14.82
N ALA A 83 2.81 6.83 14.54
CA ALA A 83 2.44 7.92 15.45
C ALA A 83 1.11 8.58 15.07
N GLN A 84 0.76 8.57 13.78
CA GLN A 84 -0.51 9.12 13.28
C GLN A 84 -1.03 8.28 12.11
N ALA A 85 -2.34 8.11 12.01
CA ALA A 85 -3.00 7.46 10.88
C ALA A 85 -4.15 8.33 10.35
N THR A 86 -4.02 8.81 9.11
CA THR A 86 -5.11 9.41 8.34
C THR A 86 -5.82 8.32 7.57
N VAL A 87 -7.00 7.95 8.02
CA VAL A 87 -7.74 6.79 7.52
C VAL A 87 -9.22 7.11 7.43
N GLY A 88 -9.89 6.53 6.43
CA GLY A 88 -11.35 6.57 6.34
C GLY A 88 -12.02 5.50 7.18
N HIS A 89 -11.40 4.31 7.20
CA HIS A 89 -11.93 3.13 7.83
C HIS A 89 -10.83 2.06 7.87
N VAL A 90 -10.66 1.40 9.02
CA VAL A 90 -9.76 0.25 9.18
C VAL A 90 -10.54 -0.92 9.78
N SER A 91 -10.80 -1.95 8.97
CA SER A 91 -11.48 -3.16 9.43
C SER A 91 -11.08 -4.37 8.59
N PHE A 92 -11.58 -5.54 9.02
CA PHE A 92 -11.42 -6.81 8.34
C PHE A 92 -12.75 -7.25 7.70
N GLU A 93 -13.53 -6.29 7.20
CA GLU A 93 -14.85 -6.50 6.58
C GLU A 93 -15.77 -7.40 7.42
N HIS A 94 -16.20 -8.54 6.87
CA HIS A 94 -17.10 -9.51 7.49
C HIS A 94 -16.43 -10.33 8.61
N LEU A 95 -15.09 -10.32 8.70
CA LEU A 95 -14.32 -11.01 9.74
C LEU A 95 -14.21 -10.20 11.03
N GLY A 96 -14.48 -8.89 10.97
CA GLY A 96 -14.65 -8.05 12.16
C GLY A 96 -13.75 -6.82 12.21
N PHE A 97 -13.51 -6.32 13.43
CA PHE A 97 -12.78 -5.09 13.68
C PHE A 97 -11.27 -5.29 13.65
N ALA A 98 -10.55 -4.23 13.28
CA ALA A 98 -9.09 -4.20 13.32
C ALA A 98 -8.58 -4.11 14.77
N PRO A 99 -7.96 -5.17 15.32
CA PRO A 99 -7.72 -5.27 16.76
C PRO A 99 -6.67 -4.26 17.25
N ASN A 100 -5.59 -4.05 16.50
CA ASN A 100 -4.52 -3.15 16.92
C ASN A 100 -4.90 -1.69 16.73
N PHE A 101 -5.57 -1.36 15.62
CA PHE A 101 -6.12 -0.03 15.35
C PHE A 101 -7.12 0.35 16.45
N ARG A 102 -8.07 -0.52 16.75
CA ARG A 102 -9.09 -0.27 17.78
C ARG A 102 -8.43 -0.01 19.14
N ARG A 103 -7.49 -0.87 19.55
CA ARG A 103 -6.78 -0.72 20.81
C ARG A 103 -5.99 0.59 20.85
N ALA A 104 -5.23 0.90 19.80
CA ALA A 104 -4.46 2.13 19.72
C ALA A 104 -5.30 3.41 19.76
N ALA A 105 -6.47 3.39 19.10
CA ALA A 105 -7.42 4.49 19.14
C ALA A 105 -8.04 4.67 20.54
N GLN A 106 -8.41 3.57 21.21
CA GLN A 106 -9.00 3.60 22.56
C GLN A 106 -7.99 4.05 23.63
N GLU A 107 -6.72 3.66 23.49
CA GLU A 107 -5.64 4.02 24.41
C GLU A 107 -5.03 5.40 24.10
N GLY A 108 -5.30 5.97 22.91
CA GLY A 108 -4.71 7.22 22.45
C GLY A 108 -3.21 7.11 22.12
N SER A 109 -2.70 5.91 21.86
CA SER A 109 -1.29 5.67 21.54
C SER A 109 -0.92 6.03 20.09
N VAL A 110 -1.94 6.17 19.22
CA VAL A 110 -1.80 6.69 17.85
C VAL A 110 -2.78 7.84 17.64
N SER A 111 -2.31 8.94 17.05
CA SER A 111 -3.18 10.04 16.62
C SER A 111 -4.02 9.60 15.42
N ILE A 112 -5.33 9.42 15.61
CA ILE A 112 -6.24 9.09 14.51
C ILE A 112 -6.74 10.40 13.89
N VAL A 113 -6.55 10.53 12.59
CA VAL A 113 -7.14 11.61 11.78
C VAL A 113 -8.25 10.98 10.95
N ASP A 114 -9.48 11.08 11.47
CA ASP A 114 -10.67 10.62 10.76
C ASP A 114 -10.84 11.44 9.47
N ALA A 115 -10.82 10.74 8.35
CA ALA A 115 -11.10 11.27 7.03
C ALA A 115 -12.31 10.53 6.45
N ASP A 116 -12.99 11.10 5.45
CA ASP A 116 -13.77 10.25 4.54
C ASP A 116 -12.91 9.92 3.31
N GLU A 117 -13.36 8.99 2.50
CA GLU A 117 -12.69 8.63 1.25
C GLU A 117 -12.45 9.87 0.36
N ALA A 118 -13.44 10.75 0.23
CA ALA A 118 -13.28 11.96 -0.58
C ALA A 118 -12.24 12.91 0.02
N THR A 119 -12.08 12.97 1.35
CA THR A 119 -11.03 13.77 2.00
C THR A 119 -9.64 13.28 1.62
N ILE A 120 -9.41 11.97 1.63
CA ILE A 120 -8.12 11.39 1.22
C ILE A 120 -7.88 11.63 -0.27
N LEU A 121 -8.86 11.33 -1.11
CA LEU A 121 -8.73 11.54 -2.56
C LEU A 121 -8.55 13.02 -2.90
N GLY A 122 -9.28 13.92 -2.26
CA GLY A 122 -9.15 15.37 -2.41
C GLY A 122 -7.76 15.85 -1.99
N GLY A 123 -7.22 15.36 -0.87
CA GLY A 123 -5.86 15.68 -0.46
C GLY A 123 -4.80 15.21 -1.46
N LEU A 124 -4.97 14.03 -2.06
CA LEU A 124 -4.08 13.55 -3.13
C LEU A 124 -4.23 14.41 -4.39
N MET A 125 -5.46 14.76 -4.78
CA MET A 125 -5.73 15.63 -5.94
C MET A 125 -5.11 17.02 -5.77
N ALA A 126 -5.21 17.63 -4.57
CA ALA A 126 -4.55 18.89 -4.26
C ALA A 126 -3.04 18.81 -4.51
N THR A 127 -2.40 17.70 -4.12
CA THR A 127 -0.97 17.48 -4.39
C THR A 127 -0.67 17.41 -5.87
N LEU A 128 -1.48 16.69 -6.65
CA LEU A 128 -1.28 16.55 -8.09
C LEU A 128 -1.48 17.85 -8.86
N GLU A 129 -2.38 18.71 -8.37
CA GLU A 129 -2.69 20.00 -8.96
C GLU A 129 -1.78 21.12 -8.44
N HIS A 130 -0.82 20.79 -7.55
CA HIS A 130 0.05 21.75 -6.87
C HIS A 130 -0.72 22.84 -6.09
N LEU A 131 -1.84 22.44 -5.49
CA LEU A 131 -2.65 23.26 -4.61
C LEU A 131 -2.36 22.92 -3.14
N ASP A 132 -2.76 23.83 -2.24
CA ASP A 132 -2.69 23.58 -0.80
C ASP A 132 -3.89 22.81 -0.27
N SER A 133 -5.02 22.86 -0.99
CA SER A 133 -6.23 22.11 -0.67
C SER A 133 -7.10 21.89 -1.91
N HIS A 134 -8.01 20.91 -1.84
CA HIS A 134 -8.96 20.60 -2.89
C HIS A 134 -10.38 20.62 -2.31
N PRO A 135 -11.39 21.22 -2.96
CA PRO A 135 -12.74 21.25 -2.40
C PRO A 135 -13.38 19.86 -2.39
N VAL A 136 -14.02 19.49 -1.27
CA VAL A 136 -14.89 18.31 -1.18
C VAL A 136 -16.20 18.65 -0.46
N THR A 137 -17.31 18.14 -0.97
CA THR A 137 -18.65 18.45 -0.45
C THR A 137 -19.26 17.33 0.40
N SER A 138 -18.74 16.10 0.30
CA SER A 138 -19.25 14.89 0.95
C SER A 138 -19.28 14.99 2.49
N VAL A 139 -18.32 15.70 3.09
CA VAL A 139 -18.16 15.82 4.55
C VAL A 139 -18.92 17.00 5.16
N LYS A 140 -19.68 17.74 4.36
CA LYS A 140 -20.44 18.88 4.87
C LYS A 140 -21.47 18.40 5.89
N GLY A 141 -21.39 18.95 7.11
CA GLY A 141 -22.32 18.64 8.20
C GLY A 141 -21.85 17.53 9.14
N THR A 142 -20.80 16.79 8.78
CA THR A 142 -20.18 15.77 9.65
C THR A 142 -19.10 16.39 10.53
N ASP A 143 -18.63 15.64 11.52
CA ASP A 143 -17.50 16.08 12.37
C ASP A 143 -16.16 16.01 11.64
N ILE A 144 -16.04 15.18 10.59
CA ILE A 144 -14.89 15.19 9.68
C ILE A 144 -14.75 16.57 9.02
N GLY A 145 -15.86 17.15 8.55
CA GLY A 145 -15.89 18.50 7.97
C GLY A 145 -15.73 19.66 8.98
N ARG A 146 -15.44 19.34 10.24
CA ARG A 146 -15.04 20.28 11.31
C ARG A 146 -13.60 20.03 11.79
N SER A 147 -12.95 18.98 11.29
CA SER A 147 -11.60 18.57 11.72
C SER A 147 -10.50 19.46 11.13
N ALA A 148 -9.33 19.46 11.78
CA ALA A 148 -8.15 20.21 11.32
C ALA A 148 -7.59 19.70 9.97
N ALA A 149 -7.90 18.45 9.60
CA ALA A 149 -7.50 17.86 8.31
C ALA A 149 -8.30 18.43 7.13
N ALA A 150 -9.42 19.10 7.41
CA ALA A 150 -10.33 19.60 6.40
C ALA A 150 -10.81 21.03 6.77
N PRO A 151 -9.91 22.04 6.74
CA PRO A 151 -10.25 23.41 7.09
C PRO A 151 -11.37 23.94 6.18
N ARG A 152 -12.27 24.73 6.77
CA ARG A 152 -13.32 25.42 6.02
C ARG A 152 -12.75 26.69 5.41
N ASN A 153 -13.00 26.91 4.13
CA ASN A 153 -12.80 28.23 3.55
C ASN A 153 -13.93 29.20 3.97
N GLY A 154 -13.75 30.50 3.68
CA GLY A 154 -14.74 31.54 4.00
C GLY A 154 -16.14 31.35 3.37
N ALA A 155 -16.29 30.40 2.44
CA ALA A 155 -17.56 30.04 1.81
C ALA A 155 -18.21 28.77 2.43
N GLY A 156 -17.64 28.22 3.50
CA GLY A 156 -18.15 27.02 4.17
C GLY A 156 -17.92 25.71 3.40
N VAL A 157 -17.05 25.72 2.39
CA VAL A 157 -16.59 24.51 1.69
C VAL A 157 -15.44 23.91 2.49
N VAL A 158 -15.51 22.59 2.69
CA VAL A 158 -14.44 21.83 3.34
C VAL A 158 -13.37 21.53 2.30
N ALA A 159 -12.12 21.87 2.62
CA ALA A 159 -11.01 21.72 1.69
C ALA A 159 -9.88 20.91 2.35
N PRO A 160 -9.86 19.57 2.16
CA PRO A 160 -8.78 18.71 2.61
C PRO A 160 -7.43 19.27 2.17
N LEU A 161 -6.49 19.29 3.12
CA LEU A 161 -5.13 19.73 2.84
C LEU A 161 -4.43 18.74 1.92
N ALA A 162 -3.48 19.25 1.14
CA ALA A 162 -2.66 18.42 0.26
C ALA A 162 -1.93 17.29 1.02
N LEU A 163 -2.18 16.06 0.60
CA LEU A 163 -1.51 14.86 1.10
C LEU A 163 -0.31 14.58 0.20
N ARG A 164 0.89 14.79 0.74
CA ARG A 164 2.17 14.71 0.00
C ARG A 164 3.04 13.58 0.58
N PRO A 165 2.75 12.30 0.29
CA PRO A 165 3.50 11.19 0.87
C PRO A 165 4.99 11.26 0.49
N ASP A 166 5.84 10.98 1.48
CA ASP A 166 7.29 10.92 1.28
C ASP A 166 7.69 9.61 0.60
N VAL A 167 7.03 8.51 0.98
CA VAL A 167 7.22 7.18 0.39
C VAL A 167 5.87 6.51 0.20
N CYS A 168 5.71 5.74 -0.88
CA CYS A 168 4.55 4.92 -1.16
C CYS A 168 4.95 3.45 -1.33
N LEU A 169 4.22 2.56 -0.67
CA LEU A 169 4.33 1.11 -0.84
C LEU A 169 3.10 0.61 -1.58
N LEU A 170 3.33 -0.08 -2.69
CA LEU A 170 2.30 -0.70 -3.52
C LEU A 170 2.61 -2.19 -3.73
N HIS A 171 1.58 -2.94 -4.10
CA HIS A 171 1.73 -4.28 -4.60
C HIS A 171 0.91 -4.50 -5.87
N ALA A 172 1.52 -5.15 -6.85
CA ALA A 172 0.88 -5.50 -8.11
C ALA A 172 1.33 -6.89 -8.55
N GLN A 173 0.72 -7.42 -9.60
CA GLN A 173 1.03 -8.77 -10.06
C GLN A 173 2.30 -8.79 -10.91
N GLU A 174 2.45 -7.80 -11.80
CA GLU A 174 3.55 -7.79 -12.77
C GLU A 174 4.21 -6.43 -12.86
N ALA A 175 5.53 -6.41 -13.03
CA ALA A 175 6.25 -5.24 -13.51
C ALA A 175 7.43 -5.65 -14.37
N ASP A 176 7.92 -4.73 -15.21
CA ASP A 176 9.26 -4.87 -15.78
C ASP A 176 10.33 -4.22 -14.88
N ILE A 177 11.60 -4.49 -15.21
CA ILE A 177 12.74 -3.92 -14.48
C ILE A 177 12.85 -2.39 -14.60
N TYR A 178 12.08 -1.74 -15.48
CA TYR A 178 12.10 -0.29 -15.66
C TYR A 178 10.98 0.42 -14.87
N GLY A 179 10.17 -0.34 -14.14
CA GLY A 179 9.10 0.18 -13.28
C GLY A 179 7.73 0.25 -13.94
N ASN A 180 7.53 -0.28 -15.14
CA ASN A 180 6.19 -0.32 -15.73
C ASN A 180 5.38 -1.43 -15.07
N VAL A 181 4.33 -1.04 -14.34
CA VAL A 181 3.52 -1.96 -13.53
C VAL A 181 2.23 -2.32 -14.24
N ARG A 182 1.78 -3.57 -14.07
CA ARG A 182 0.45 -4.03 -14.43
C ARG A 182 -0.26 -4.64 -13.23
N ASN A 183 -1.41 -4.08 -12.89
CA ASN A 183 -2.40 -4.76 -12.07
C ASN A 183 -3.24 -5.66 -13.01
N LEU A 184 -3.33 -6.96 -12.71
CA LEU A 184 -4.17 -7.89 -13.47
C LEU A 184 -5.65 -7.72 -13.13
N GLY A 185 -5.96 -7.27 -11.91
CA GLY A 185 -7.27 -6.81 -11.49
C GLY A 185 -7.35 -5.28 -11.36
N THR A 186 -8.27 -4.79 -10.54
CA THR A 186 -8.45 -3.36 -10.28
C THR A 186 -7.19 -2.75 -9.63
N PRO A 187 -6.67 -1.63 -10.14
CA PRO A 187 -5.52 -0.93 -9.55
C PRO A 187 -5.90 -0.04 -8.35
N PHE A 188 -7.20 0.03 -8.03
CA PHE A 188 -7.77 0.87 -6.97
C PHE A 188 -7.25 2.32 -7.04
N CYS A 189 -6.80 2.85 -5.90
CA CYS A 189 -6.20 4.17 -5.81
C CYS A 189 -4.68 4.15 -6.02
N ASP A 190 -4.05 3.00 -6.28
CA ASP A 190 -2.60 2.86 -6.36
C ASP A 190 -1.96 3.84 -7.37
N PRO A 191 -2.52 4.06 -8.58
CA PRO A 191 -1.96 5.04 -9.51
C PRO A 191 -2.02 6.48 -8.98
N LEU A 192 -3.01 6.81 -8.14
CA LEU A 192 -3.14 8.14 -7.54
C LEU A 192 -2.10 8.33 -6.44
N PHE A 193 -1.91 7.33 -5.58
CA PHE A 193 -0.86 7.32 -4.57
C PHE A 193 0.53 7.37 -5.20
N ALA A 194 0.79 6.61 -6.26
CA ALA A 194 2.05 6.66 -7.00
C ALA A 194 2.34 8.07 -7.53
N LYS A 195 1.36 8.74 -8.11
CA LYS A 195 1.53 10.10 -8.65
C LYS A 195 1.77 11.16 -7.56
N ALA A 196 1.14 11.00 -6.40
CA ALA A 196 1.20 12.00 -5.32
C ALA A 196 2.45 11.87 -4.44
N SER A 197 3.18 10.76 -4.56
CA SER A 197 4.28 10.41 -3.66
C SER A 197 5.65 10.80 -4.22
N LYS A 198 6.59 11.14 -3.35
CA LYS A 198 7.96 11.50 -3.75
C LYS A 198 8.83 10.30 -4.12
N TYR A 199 8.54 9.14 -3.54
CA TYR A 199 9.28 7.90 -3.80
C TYR A 199 8.31 6.71 -3.80
N VAL A 200 8.32 5.88 -4.85
CA VAL A 200 7.38 4.77 -5.00
C VAL A 200 8.11 3.44 -5.08
N ILE A 201 7.79 2.55 -4.13
CA ILE A 201 8.28 1.18 -4.06
C ILE A 201 7.11 0.27 -4.42
N VAL A 202 7.30 -0.56 -5.45
CA VAL A 202 6.30 -1.53 -5.89
C VAL A 202 6.87 -2.93 -5.69
N THR A 203 6.20 -3.71 -4.83
CA THR A 203 6.43 -5.16 -4.77
C THR A 203 5.57 -5.83 -5.83
N VAL A 204 6.09 -6.84 -6.52
CA VAL A 204 5.33 -7.58 -7.54
C VAL A 204 5.48 -9.08 -7.42
N ASP A 205 4.44 -9.83 -7.79
CA ASP A 205 4.54 -11.29 -7.79
C ASP A 205 5.53 -11.82 -8.84
N ARG A 206 5.67 -11.12 -9.97
CA ARG A 206 6.55 -11.55 -11.07
C ARG A 206 7.15 -10.38 -11.85
N ILE A 207 8.42 -10.49 -12.21
CA ILE A 207 9.05 -9.63 -13.22
C ILE A 207 8.79 -10.17 -14.63
N ILE A 208 8.33 -9.32 -15.54
CA ILE A 208 8.09 -9.65 -16.96
C ILE A 208 9.03 -8.87 -17.89
N ASP A 209 9.21 -9.36 -19.11
CA ASP A 209 10.06 -8.68 -20.08
C ASP A 209 9.43 -7.36 -20.54
N ASN A 210 10.28 -6.35 -20.82
CA ASN A 210 9.79 -5.06 -21.31
C ASN A 210 9.10 -5.20 -22.68
N GLY A 211 9.47 -6.19 -23.50
CA GLY A 211 8.77 -6.55 -24.74
C GLY A 211 7.31 -6.92 -24.50
N GLU A 212 6.98 -7.61 -23.40
CA GLU A 212 5.60 -7.94 -23.04
C GLU A 212 4.80 -6.69 -22.62
N ILE A 213 5.45 -5.77 -21.89
CA ILE A 213 4.88 -4.44 -21.58
C ILE A 213 4.56 -3.70 -22.88
N ARG A 214 5.54 -3.64 -23.80
CA ARG A 214 5.43 -2.93 -25.09
C ARG A 214 4.41 -3.56 -26.04
N ALA A 215 4.19 -4.87 -25.97
CA ALA A 215 3.21 -5.57 -26.80
C ALA A 215 1.76 -5.21 -26.41
N GLN A 216 1.49 -4.87 -25.15
CA GLN A 216 0.16 -4.46 -24.66
C GLN A 216 0.28 -3.22 -23.76
N PRO A 217 0.65 -2.05 -24.32
CA PRO A 217 1.01 -0.87 -23.53
C PRO A 217 -0.18 -0.31 -22.74
N ASN A 218 -1.40 -0.48 -23.24
CA ASN A 218 -2.66 -0.09 -22.60
C ASN A 218 -2.95 -0.81 -21.28
N ARG A 219 -2.26 -1.93 -21.00
CA ARG A 219 -2.36 -2.65 -19.71
C ARG A 219 -1.44 -2.11 -18.62
N THR A 220 -0.57 -1.16 -18.95
CA THR A 220 0.30 -0.51 -17.96
C THR A 220 -0.53 0.43 -17.09
N THR A 221 -0.69 0.08 -15.81
CA THR A 221 -1.52 0.84 -14.86
C THR A 221 -0.73 1.93 -14.16
N ILE A 222 0.55 1.69 -13.88
CA ILE A 222 1.48 2.67 -13.33
C ILE A 222 2.71 2.74 -14.23
N PRO A 223 2.93 3.86 -14.94
CA PRO A 223 4.07 4.00 -15.83
C PRO A 223 5.39 4.11 -15.04
N GLY A 224 6.46 3.54 -15.59
CA GLY A 224 7.73 3.42 -14.86
C GLY A 224 8.42 4.71 -14.50
N TYR A 225 8.02 5.88 -15.03
CA TYR A 225 8.56 7.16 -14.57
C TYR A 225 8.05 7.57 -13.18
N LEU A 226 6.97 6.97 -12.69
CA LEU A 226 6.44 7.19 -11.34
C LEU A 226 7.05 6.23 -10.30
N VAL A 227 7.71 5.16 -10.74
CA VAL A 227 8.22 4.10 -9.85
C VAL A 227 9.70 4.30 -9.63
N ASP A 228 10.17 4.21 -8.40
CA ASP A 228 11.59 4.36 -8.06
C ASP A 228 12.26 3.02 -7.79
N ALA A 229 11.53 2.07 -7.19
CA ALA A 229 12.02 0.73 -6.89
C ALA A 229 10.98 -0.34 -7.25
N VAL A 230 11.43 -1.40 -7.91
CA VAL A 230 10.67 -2.63 -8.18
C VAL A 230 11.30 -3.76 -7.38
N VAL A 231 10.46 -4.53 -6.68
CA VAL A 231 10.90 -5.66 -5.86
C VAL A 231 10.09 -6.89 -6.25
N GLU A 232 10.75 -7.95 -6.71
CA GLU A 232 10.10 -9.23 -6.92
C GLU A 232 9.83 -9.90 -5.57
N ALA A 233 8.56 -10.13 -5.28
CA ALA A 233 8.03 -10.66 -4.03
C ALA A 233 6.83 -11.57 -4.33
N PRO A 234 7.05 -12.81 -4.82
CA PRO A 234 5.99 -13.77 -5.08
C PRO A 234 5.17 -14.04 -3.83
N PHE A 235 3.84 -13.98 -3.94
CA PHE A 235 2.89 -14.06 -2.81
C PHE A 235 3.05 -12.90 -1.81
N GLY A 236 3.59 -11.77 -2.27
CA GLY A 236 3.88 -10.61 -1.44
C GLY A 236 2.64 -9.95 -0.85
N ALA A 237 1.47 -10.19 -1.42
CA ALA A 237 0.19 -9.75 -0.87
C ALA A 237 -0.31 -10.60 0.30
N HIS A 238 0.11 -11.86 0.46
CA HIS A 238 -0.40 -12.74 1.50
C HIS A 238 -0.21 -12.11 2.91
N PRO A 239 -1.22 -12.12 3.81
CA PRO A 239 -2.46 -12.91 3.75
C PRO A 239 -3.61 -12.26 2.94
N CYS A 240 -3.41 -11.06 2.40
CA CYS A 240 -4.34 -10.46 1.45
C CYS A 240 -4.23 -11.14 0.07
N SER A 241 -5.22 -10.91 -0.79
CA SER A 241 -5.24 -11.42 -2.16
C SER A 241 -4.29 -10.67 -3.09
N SER A 242 -3.73 -11.39 -4.06
CA SER A 242 -3.15 -10.82 -5.28
C SER A 242 -4.02 -11.25 -6.46
N HIS A 243 -4.73 -10.29 -7.06
CA HIS A 243 -5.74 -10.58 -8.07
C HIS A 243 -5.20 -11.39 -9.26
N GLY A 244 -5.88 -12.49 -9.60
CA GLY A 244 -5.48 -13.39 -10.68
C GLY A 244 -4.37 -14.38 -10.31
N ILE A 245 -3.85 -14.33 -9.07
CA ILE A 245 -2.81 -15.25 -8.57
C ILE A 245 -3.34 -16.06 -7.38
N HIS A 246 -3.79 -15.40 -6.32
CA HIS A 246 -4.39 -16.07 -5.17
C HIS A 246 -5.38 -15.16 -4.43
N VAL A 247 -6.35 -15.78 -3.77
CA VAL A 247 -7.33 -15.07 -2.95
C VAL A 247 -6.76 -14.78 -1.54
N HIS A 248 -7.50 -14.05 -0.72
CA HIS A 248 -7.07 -13.76 0.64
C HIS A 248 -7.21 -15.00 1.53
N ASP A 249 -6.30 -15.16 2.48
CA ASP A 249 -6.28 -16.28 3.42
C ASP A 249 -7.21 -15.98 4.60
N GLU A 250 -8.50 -16.23 4.42
CA GLU A 250 -9.51 -15.98 5.47
C GLU A 250 -9.18 -16.70 6.78
N PRO A 251 -8.82 -18.00 6.83
CA PRO A 251 -8.39 -18.64 8.08
C PRO A 251 -7.19 -17.95 8.73
N GLY A 252 -6.19 -17.56 7.94
CA GLY A 252 -5.01 -16.84 8.44
C GLY A 252 -5.34 -15.44 8.97
N ILE A 253 -6.27 -14.74 8.32
CA ILE A 253 -6.76 -13.43 8.76
C ILE A 253 -7.61 -13.57 10.03
N SER A 254 -8.46 -14.59 10.13
CA SER A 254 -9.23 -14.87 11.34
C SER A 254 -8.31 -15.16 12.52
N ALA A 255 -7.27 -15.99 12.32
CA ALA A 255 -6.26 -16.25 13.35
C ALA A 255 -5.51 -14.97 13.77
N TYR A 256 -5.22 -14.07 12.84
CA TYR A 256 -4.65 -12.75 13.13
C TYR A 256 -5.55 -11.90 14.04
N ILE A 257 -6.85 -11.84 13.72
CA ILE A 257 -7.83 -11.06 14.47
C ILE A 257 -8.03 -11.65 15.87
N GLU A 258 -8.16 -12.98 15.97
CA GLU A 258 -8.31 -13.70 17.23
C GLU A 258 -7.12 -13.50 18.17
N ALA A 259 -5.88 -13.64 17.67
CA ALA A 259 -4.68 -13.33 18.44
C ALA A 259 -4.64 -11.86 18.90
N GLY A 260 -5.25 -10.97 18.09
CA GLY A 260 -5.39 -9.54 18.33
C GLY A 260 -6.20 -9.14 19.58
N ALA A 261 -6.94 -10.06 20.19
CA ALA A 261 -7.76 -9.80 21.38
C ALA A 261 -6.97 -9.17 22.55
N ASN A 262 -5.67 -9.48 22.64
CA ASN A 262 -4.74 -8.89 23.62
C ASN A 262 -3.40 -8.58 22.94
N ALA A 263 -2.71 -7.51 23.38
CA ALA A 263 -1.44 -7.09 22.77
C ALA A 263 -0.32 -8.12 22.92
N ASP A 264 -0.22 -8.77 24.09
CA ASP A 264 0.81 -9.77 24.39
C ASP A 264 0.53 -11.07 23.63
N THR A 265 -0.75 -11.49 23.57
CA THR A 265 -1.18 -12.63 22.76
C THR A 265 -0.87 -12.37 21.28
N TRP A 266 -1.23 -11.20 20.75
CA TRP A 266 -0.96 -10.85 19.37
C TRP A 266 0.53 -10.87 19.05
N ARG A 267 1.36 -10.34 19.96
CA ARG A 267 2.81 -10.38 19.80
C ARG A 267 3.35 -11.80 19.76
N ARG A 268 2.92 -12.66 20.69
CA ARG A 268 3.42 -14.03 20.83
C ARG A 268 2.91 -14.95 19.74
N GLU A 269 1.63 -14.86 19.39
CA GLU A 269 0.94 -15.84 18.55
C GLU A 269 0.88 -15.42 17.08
N TYR A 270 1.03 -14.12 16.79
CA TYR A 270 1.09 -13.64 15.40
C TYR A 270 2.40 -12.93 15.05
N PHE A 271 2.74 -11.85 15.74
CA PHE A 271 3.87 -10.99 15.34
C PHE A 271 5.22 -11.74 15.36
N GLY A 272 5.48 -12.52 16.41
CA GLY A 272 6.67 -13.35 16.51
C GLY A 272 6.78 -14.33 15.34
N PRO A 273 5.86 -15.31 15.24
CA PRO A 273 5.94 -16.37 14.24
C PRO A 273 5.87 -15.92 12.77
N TYR A 274 5.11 -14.86 12.47
CA TYR A 274 4.84 -14.45 11.09
C TYR A 274 5.52 -13.15 10.64
N VAL A 275 6.22 -12.44 11.54
CA VAL A 275 6.90 -11.18 11.22
C VAL A 275 8.34 -11.13 11.73
N GLU A 276 8.59 -11.48 12.98
CA GLU A 276 9.93 -11.42 13.57
C GLU A 276 10.79 -12.65 13.23
N GLU A 277 10.24 -13.85 13.31
CA GLU A 277 10.95 -15.11 13.03
C GLU A 277 11.30 -15.30 11.54
N PRO A 278 10.41 -15.00 10.56
CA PRO A 278 10.76 -15.17 9.15
C PRO A 278 11.74 -14.10 8.67
N GLU A 279 12.97 -14.51 8.34
CA GLU A 279 14.02 -13.59 7.88
C GLU A 279 13.77 -13.11 6.44
N SER A 280 13.13 -13.95 5.62
CA SER A 280 12.79 -13.68 4.22
C SER A 280 11.31 -13.88 3.91
N LEU A 281 10.89 -13.44 2.71
CA LEU A 281 9.55 -13.75 2.19
C LEU A 281 9.36 -15.26 2.01
N GLU A 282 10.41 -15.97 1.61
CA GLU A 282 10.37 -17.43 1.42
C GLU A 282 10.11 -18.14 2.75
N ASP A 283 10.77 -17.72 3.83
CA ASP A 283 10.54 -18.28 5.17
C ASP A 283 9.12 -18.03 5.65
N TYR A 284 8.57 -16.83 5.37
CA TYR A 284 7.18 -16.51 5.68
C TYR A 284 6.22 -17.41 4.89
N VAL A 285 6.47 -17.61 3.59
CA VAL A 285 5.63 -18.48 2.75
C VAL A 285 5.67 -19.92 3.29
N ARG A 286 6.84 -20.41 3.72
CA ARG A 286 6.96 -21.72 4.38
C ARG A 286 6.18 -21.78 5.70
N SER A 287 6.25 -20.72 6.53
CA SER A 287 5.60 -20.69 7.84
C SER A 287 4.07 -20.70 7.76
N VAL A 288 3.48 -20.28 6.62
CA VAL A 288 2.03 -20.32 6.39
C VAL A 288 1.56 -21.54 5.59
N GLY A 289 2.41 -22.55 5.43
CA GLY A 289 2.07 -23.82 4.76
C GLY A 289 2.55 -23.95 3.32
N GLY A 290 3.35 -23.00 2.82
CA GLY A 290 3.97 -23.04 1.50
C GLY A 290 3.12 -22.44 0.38
N ALA A 291 3.75 -22.25 -0.79
CA ALA A 291 3.11 -21.68 -1.97
C ALA A 291 1.91 -22.50 -2.44
N ASP A 292 1.99 -23.83 -2.40
CA ASP A 292 0.90 -24.73 -2.80
C ASP A 292 -0.36 -24.50 -1.95
N ARG A 293 -0.20 -24.25 -0.65
CA ARG A 293 -1.32 -23.94 0.24
C ARG A 293 -1.94 -22.59 -0.10
N ILE A 294 -1.12 -21.56 -0.37
CA ILE A 294 -1.61 -20.22 -0.77
C ILE A 294 -2.37 -20.31 -2.10
N LEU A 295 -1.85 -21.06 -3.08
CA LEU A 295 -2.49 -21.26 -4.38
C LEU A 295 -3.78 -22.11 -4.29
N ALA A 296 -3.90 -22.96 -3.27
CA ALA A 296 -5.10 -23.75 -3.02
C ALA A 296 -6.24 -22.99 -2.35
N LEU A 297 -6.02 -21.73 -1.92
CA LEU A 297 -7.08 -20.88 -1.37
C LEU A 297 -8.17 -20.62 -2.43
N SER A 298 -9.44 -20.70 -2.04
CA SER A 298 -10.58 -20.55 -2.94
C SER A 298 -11.57 -19.49 -2.47
N GLU A 299 -12.20 -18.78 -3.41
CA GLU A 299 -13.28 -17.81 -3.14
C GLU A 299 -14.55 -18.49 -2.58
N VAL A 300 -14.66 -19.81 -2.71
CA VAL A 300 -15.80 -20.58 -2.21
C VAL A 300 -15.50 -20.97 -0.76
N VAL A 301 -16.11 -20.27 0.18
CA VAL A 301 -16.23 -20.73 1.57
C VAL A 301 -17.01 -22.04 1.55
N ARG A 302 -16.38 -23.15 1.93
CA ARG A 302 -17.03 -24.47 2.04
C ARG A 302 -17.75 -24.61 3.36
#